data_AF-A0A370GA84-F1
#
_entry.id   AF-A0A370GA84-F1
#
_cell.length_a   1.000
_cell.length_b   1.000
_cell.length_c   1.000
_cell.angle_alpha   90.00
_cell.angle_beta   90.00
_cell.angle_gamma   90.00
#
_symmetry.space_group_name_H-M   'P 1'
#
loop_
_entity.id
_entity.type
_entity.pdbx_description
1 polymer ?
#
loop_
_entity_poly.entity_id
_entity_poly.type
_entity_poly.pdbx_seq_one_letter_code
_entity_poly.pdbx_strand_id
1 'polypeptide(L)'
;MKTLEMTKEQLEFCKQYTGLIETVNEALDYVVASFSDFEKTEGDVVLNDVIQAFVQIAQSHVSLEVLFQDDKEVVQGIQSFSNVLNQLERLEGKMDDLTLRSDIITNDVAPAYRSWSTDMLSKLQPYITV
;
A
#
# COMPACT_ATOMS: atom_id res chain seq x y z
N MET A 1 19.54 -7.94 19.14
CA MET A 1 19.01 -7.79 17.76
C MET A 1 20.04 -8.35 16.82
N LYS A 2 19.64 -9.25 15.91
CA LYS A 2 20.51 -9.74 14.85
C LYS A 2 20.37 -8.71 13.72
N THR A 3 21.40 -7.91 13.47
CA THR A 3 21.37 -6.92 12.38
C THR A 3 21.36 -7.68 11.06
N LEU A 4 20.30 -7.53 10.27
CA LEU A 4 20.25 -8.08 8.92
C LEU A 4 21.29 -7.32 8.07
N GLU A 5 22.37 -7.98 7.65
CA GLU A 5 23.33 -7.39 6.72
C GLU A 5 22.74 -7.46 5.30
N MET A 6 22.17 -6.34 4.85
CA MET A 6 21.60 -6.21 3.51
C MET A 6 22.67 -5.85 2.48
N THR A 7 22.57 -6.41 1.27
CA THR A 7 23.33 -5.92 0.13
C THR A 7 22.82 -4.54 -0.30
N LYS A 8 23.60 -3.83 -1.14
CA LYS A 8 23.18 -2.54 -1.69
C LYS A 8 21.88 -2.67 -2.51
N GLU A 9 21.75 -3.75 -3.27
CA GLU A 9 20.56 -4.04 -4.07
C GLU A 9 19.34 -4.30 -3.19
N GLN A 10 19.50 -5.02 -2.07
CA GLN A 10 18.42 -5.26 -1.12
C GLN A 10 18.00 -3.97 -0.40
N LEU A 11 18.96 -3.12 -0.01
CA LEU A 11 18.67 -1.82 0.59
C LEU A 11 17.91 -0.90 -0.37
N GLU A 12 18.34 -0.84 -1.63
CA GLU A 12 17.68 -0.06 -2.68
C GLU A 12 16.27 -0.58 -2.95
N PHE A 13 16.08 -1.89 -3.02
CA PHE A 13 14.76 -2.50 -3.14
C PHE A 13 13.83 -2.10 -1.99
N CYS A 14 14.30 -2.13 -0.73
CA CYS A 14 13.50 -1.69 0.40
C CYS A 14 13.14 -0.20 0.32
N LYS A 15 14.06 0.68 -0.11
CA LYS A 15 13.79 2.10 -0.29
C LYS A 15 12.74 2.37 -1.38
N GLN A 16 12.84 1.67 -2.50
CA GLN A 16 11.86 1.77 -3.59
C GLN A 16 10.49 1.28 -3.13
N TYR A 17 10.45 0.17 -2.39
CA TYR A 17 9.22 -0.36 -1.81
C TYR A 17 8.58 0.62 -0.82
N THR A 18 9.34 1.23 0.10
CA THR A 18 8.79 2.24 1.01
C THR A 18 8.34 3.50 0.29
N GLY A 19 9.07 3.95 -0.74
CA GLY A 19 8.66 5.10 -1.56
C GLY A 19 7.38 4.84 -2.36
N LEU A 20 7.21 3.61 -2.87
CA LEU A 20 5.95 3.20 -3.50
C LEU A 20 4.79 3.25 -2.50
N ILE A 21 5.01 2.76 -1.27
CA ILE A 21 3.98 2.79 -0.22
C ILE A 21 3.50 4.23 0.05
N GLU A 22 4.43 5.16 0.20
CA GLU A 22 4.15 6.58 0.47
C GLU A 22 3.42 7.23 -0.72
N THR A 23 3.89 6.99 -1.94
CA THR A 23 3.26 7.48 -3.18
C THR A 23 1.79 7.05 -3.27
N VAL A 24 1.48 5.80 -2.90
CA VAL A 24 0.11 5.29 -2.92
C VAL A 24 -0.76 5.92 -1.82
N ASN A 25 -0.20 6.27 -0.66
CA ASN A 25 -0.94 7.04 0.36
C ASN A 25 -1.36 8.41 -0.19
N GLU A 26 -0.45 9.12 -0.85
CA GLU A 26 -0.74 10.41 -1.48
C GLU A 26 -1.78 10.29 -2.60
N ALA A 27 -1.66 9.27 -3.44
CA ALA A 27 -2.63 8.99 -4.51
C ALA A 27 -4.02 8.68 -3.95
N LEU A 28 -4.12 7.91 -2.86
CA LEU A 28 -5.39 7.65 -2.18
C LEU A 28 -6.01 8.92 -1.59
N ASP A 29 -5.20 9.80 -1.00
CA ASP A 29 -5.68 11.11 -0.52
C ASP A 29 -6.24 11.96 -1.67
N TYR A 30 -5.56 11.95 -2.82
CA TYR A 30 -6.06 12.63 -4.02
C TYR A 30 -7.41 12.05 -4.48
N VAL A 31 -7.53 10.72 -4.55
CA VAL A 31 -8.77 10.03 -4.96
C VAL A 31 -9.92 10.39 -4.01
N VAL A 32 -9.70 10.29 -2.69
CA VAL A 32 -10.73 10.64 -1.70
C VAL A 32 -11.16 12.10 -1.84
N ALA A 33 -10.21 13.02 -2.02
CA ALA A 33 -10.52 14.42 -2.23
C ALA A 33 -11.32 14.65 -3.53
N SER A 34 -11.04 13.89 -4.59
CA SER A 34 -11.70 14.03 -5.89
C SER A 34 -13.20 13.72 -5.88
N PHE A 35 -13.70 12.96 -4.89
CA PHE A 35 -15.12 12.68 -4.77
C PHE A 35 -15.97 13.90 -4.37
N SER A 36 -15.34 14.95 -3.84
CA SER A 36 -16.03 16.17 -3.40
C SER A 36 -15.51 17.45 -4.07
N ASP A 37 -14.35 17.37 -4.73
CA ASP A 37 -13.69 18.49 -5.38
C ASP A 37 -13.71 18.32 -6.91
N PHE A 38 -14.60 19.08 -7.56
CA PHE A 38 -14.78 19.04 -9.01
C PHE A 38 -13.57 19.58 -9.81
N GLU A 39 -12.59 20.22 -9.16
CA GLU A 39 -11.34 20.61 -9.82
C GLU A 39 -10.38 19.43 -9.99
N LYS A 40 -10.58 18.32 -9.25
CA LYS A 40 -9.79 17.09 -9.37
C LYS A 40 -10.37 16.16 -10.42
N THR A 41 -10.10 16.44 -11.69
CA THR A 41 -10.69 15.73 -12.84
C THR A 41 -10.10 14.34 -13.09
N GLU A 42 -9.00 13.97 -12.41
CA GLU A 42 -8.25 12.74 -12.68
C GLU A 42 -8.52 11.63 -11.65
N GLY A 43 -9.51 11.80 -10.77
CA GLY A 43 -9.81 10.86 -9.69
C GLY A 43 -9.95 9.39 -10.13
N ASP A 44 -10.63 9.15 -11.27
CA ASP A 44 -10.79 7.80 -11.82
C ASP A 44 -9.47 7.21 -12.36
N VAL A 45 -8.62 8.03 -12.96
CA VAL A 45 -7.30 7.60 -13.47
C VAL A 45 -6.40 7.23 -12.30
N VAL A 46 -6.31 8.12 -11.31
CA VAL A 46 -5.50 7.90 -10.11
C VAL A 46 -5.99 6.70 -9.31
N LEU A 47 -7.30 6.47 -9.24
CA LEU A 47 -7.85 5.27 -8.58
C LEU A 47 -7.40 3.98 -9.30
N ASN A 48 -7.40 3.96 -10.63
CA ASN A 48 -6.88 2.81 -11.37
C ASN A 48 -5.39 2.60 -11.12
N ASP A 49 -4.59 3.68 -11.06
CA ASP A 49 -3.16 3.61 -10.75
C ASP A 49 -2.91 3.05 -9.34
N VAL A 50 -3.72 3.46 -8.35
CA VAL A 50 -3.69 2.90 -6.99
C VAL A 50 -3.96 1.40 -7.00
N ILE A 51 -4.99 0.95 -7.74
CA ILE A 51 -5.33 -0.48 -7.84
C ILE A 51 -4.16 -1.26 -8.46
N GLN A 52 -3.53 -0.73 -9.52
CA GLN A 52 -2.35 -1.35 -10.11
C GLN A 52 -1.16 -1.38 -9.15
N ALA A 53 -0.95 -0.32 -8.37
CA ALA A 53 0.11 -0.27 -7.38
C ALA A 53 -0.10 -1.30 -6.26
N PHE A 54 -1.33 -1.59 -5.84
CA PHE A 54 -1.60 -2.68 -4.90
C PHE A 54 -1.16 -4.05 -5.44
N VAL A 55 -1.34 -4.30 -6.73
CA VAL A 55 -0.83 -5.53 -7.37
C VAL A 55 0.70 -5.57 -7.34
N GLN A 56 1.38 -4.45 -7.62
CA GLN A 56 2.84 -4.37 -7.56
C GLN A 56 3.39 -4.57 -6.14
N ILE A 57 2.71 -4.00 -5.14
CA ILE A 57 3.02 -4.20 -3.72
C ILE A 57 2.91 -5.69 -3.37
N ALA A 58 1.79 -6.34 -3.70
CA ALA A 58 1.57 -7.77 -3.45
C ALA A 58 2.61 -8.66 -4.16
N GLN A 59 3.02 -8.32 -5.38
CA GLN A 59 4.08 -9.04 -6.09
C GLN A 59 5.44 -8.89 -5.39
N SER A 60 5.73 -7.70 -4.86
CA SER A 60 6.98 -7.41 -4.14
C SER A 60 7.08 -8.17 -2.80
N HIS A 61 5.95 -8.55 -2.22
CA HIS A 61 5.88 -9.31 -0.97
C HIS A 61 6.60 -10.65 -1.03
N VAL A 62 6.57 -11.34 -2.18
CA VAL A 62 7.31 -12.61 -2.35
C VAL A 62 8.81 -12.42 -2.11
N SER A 63 9.39 -11.35 -2.66
CA SER A 63 10.81 -11.04 -2.46
C SER A 63 11.10 -10.55 -1.03
N LEU A 64 10.20 -9.76 -0.45
CA LEU A 64 10.34 -9.28 0.93
C LEU A 64 10.25 -10.41 1.96
N GLU A 65 9.35 -11.38 1.78
CA GLU A 65 9.23 -12.54 2.67
C GLU A 65 10.51 -13.38 2.67
N VAL A 66 11.17 -13.54 1.51
CA VAL A 66 12.47 -14.23 1.44
C VAL A 66 13.55 -13.42 2.15
N LEU A 67 13.59 -12.11 1.94
CA LEU A 67 14.58 -11.21 2.52
C LEU A 67 14.47 -11.13 4.04
N PHE A 68 13.24 -11.11 4.56
CA PHE A 68 12.93 -10.95 5.98
C PHE A 68 12.42 -12.24 6.63
N GLN A 69 12.71 -13.41 6.08
CA GLN A 69 12.18 -14.70 6.56
C GLN A 69 12.42 -14.98 8.06
N ASP A 70 13.51 -14.42 8.62
CA ASP A 70 13.87 -14.53 10.04
C ASP A 70 13.26 -13.43 10.92
N ASP A 71 12.71 -12.37 10.32
CA ASP A 71 12.03 -11.27 11.00
C ASP A 71 10.50 -11.47 10.93
N LYS A 72 9.99 -12.11 11.99
CA LYS A 72 8.57 -12.43 12.11
C LYS A 72 7.66 -11.20 12.12
N GLU A 73 8.13 -10.06 12.60
CA GLU A 73 7.32 -8.84 12.64
C GLU A 73 7.13 -8.29 11.24
N VAL A 74 8.19 -8.22 10.45
CA VAL A 74 8.12 -7.80 9.04
C VAL A 74 7.26 -8.76 8.22
N VAL A 75 7.44 -10.08 8.38
CA VAL A 75 6.61 -11.08 7.68
C VAL A 75 5.14 -10.95 8.05
N GLN A 76 4.80 -10.72 9.32
CA GLN A 76 3.41 -10.49 9.71
C GLN A 76 2.84 -9.19 9.11
N GLY A 77 3.65 -8.14 9.01
CA GLY A 77 3.28 -6.88 8.35
C GLY A 77 2.95 -7.09 6.87
N ILE A 78 3.76 -7.88 6.16
CA ILE A 78 3.54 -8.28 4.77
C ILE A 78 2.20 -9.00 4.62
N GLN A 79 1.98 -10.06 5.41
CA GLN A 79 0.75 -10.87 5.35
C GLN A 79 -0.52 -10.08 5.68
N SER A 80 -0.40 -9.07 6.54
CA SER A 80 -1.52 -8.21 6.93
C SER A 80 -2.03 -7.32 5.80
N PHE A 81 -1.31 -7.21 4.68
CA PHE A 81 -1.79 -6.52 3.47
C PHE A 81 -3.05 -7.16 2.87
N SER A 82 -3.27 -8.46 3.13
CA SER A 82 -4.51 -9.14 2.76
C SER A 82 -5.78 -8.41 3.24
N ASN A 83 -5.71 -7.70 4.37
CA ASN A 83 -6.83 -6.87 4.85
C ASN A 83 -7.18 -5.73 3.91
N VAL A 84 -6.19 -5.12 3.24
CA VAL A 84 -6.40 -4.08 2.22
C VAL A 84 -7.08 -4.70 1.00
N LEU A 85 -6.59 -5.86 0.54
CA LEU A 85 -7.16 -6.58 -0.60
C LEU A 85 -8.62 -6.98 -0.32
N ASN A 86 -8.94 -7.46 0.88
CA ASN A 86 -10.31 -7.78 1.28
C ASN A 86 -11.25 -6.56 1.22
N GLN A 87 -10.76 -5.35 1.53
CA GLN A 87 -11.57 -4.14 1.34
C GLN A 87 -11.73 -3.78 -0.13
N LEU A 88 -10.67 -3.95 -0.93
CA LEU A 88 -10.71 -3.68 -2.36
C LEU A 88 -11.67 -4.61 -3.10
N GLU A 89 -11.74 -5.89 -2.74
CA GLU A 89 -12.68 -6.87 -3.31
C GLU A 89 -14.14 -6.42 -3.20
N ARG A 90 -14.48 -5.58 -2.20
CA ARG A 90 -15.84 -5.04 -2.05
C ARG A 90 -16.26 -4.14 -3.21
N LEU A 91 -15.31 -3.62 -4.00
CA LEU A 91 -15.54 -2.82 -5.21
C LEU A 91 -15.82 -3.67 -6.45
N GLU A 92 -15.59 -4.99 -6.40
CA GLU A 92 -15.80 -5.87 -7.55
C GLU A 92 -17.27 -5.76 -8.04
N GLY A 93 -17.44 -5.46 -9.33
CA GLY A 93 -18.75 -5.26 -9.94
C GLY A 93 -19.49 -3.98 -9.53
N LYS A 94 -18.86 -3.09 -8.75
CA LYS A 94 -19.48 -1.85 -8.23
C LYS A 94 -18.77 -0.57 -8.64
N MET A 95 -17.78 -0.64 -9.54
CA MET A 95 -16.99 0.52 -9.99
C MET A 95 -17.82 1.60 -10.69
N ASP A 96 -18.95 1.24 -11.30
CA ASP A 96 -19.86 2.18 -11.97
C ASP A 96 -20.84 2.86 -11.01
N ASP A 97 -21.00 2.35 -9.78
CA ASP A 97 -21.82 2.99 -8.74
C ASP A 97 -20.96 4.01 -7.99
N LEU A 98 -21.04 5.28 -8.42
CA LEU A 98 -20.22 6.36 -7.87
C LEU A 98 -20.40 6.55 -6.37
N THR A 99 -21.61 6.33 -5.84
CA THR A 99 -21.89 6.50 -4.41
C THR A 99 -21.27 5.36 -3.61
N LEU A 100 -21.49 4.11 -4.01
CA LEU A 100 -20.90 2.96 -3.33
C LEU A 100 -19.38 2.94 -3.46
N ARG A 101 -18.84 3.28 -4.64
CA ARG A 101 -17.40 3.36 -4.89
C ARG A 101 -16.75 4.41 -3.98
N SER A 102 -17.33 5.61 -3.90
CA SER A 102 -16.81 6.68 -3.04
C SER A 102 -16.84 6.28 -1.57
N ASP A 103 -17.94 5.67 -1.11
CA ASP A 103 -18.09 5.18 0.26
C ASP A 103 -17.03 4.11 0.60
N ILE A 104 -16.89 3.08 -0.22
CA ILE A 104 -15.94 1.99 0.00
C ILE A 104 -14.49 2.51 -0.02
N ILE A 105 -14.13 3.36 -0.98
CA ILE A 105 -12.76 3.90 -1.04
C ILE A 105 -12.46 4.76 0.18
N THR A 106 -13.38 5.64 0.57
CA THR A 106 -13.17 6.61 1.64
C THR A 106 -13.19 5.96 3.02
N ASN A 107 -14.13 5.05 3.26
CA ASN A 107 -14.40 4.52 4.59
C ASN A 107 -13.75 3.15 4.85
N ASP A 108 -13.37 2.41 3.80
CA ASP A 108 -12.80 1.07 3.94
C ASP A 108 -11.37 0.97 3.40
N VAL A 109 -11.17 1.23 2.11
CA VAL A 109 -9.87 0.95 1.44
C VAL A 109 -8.78 1.90 1.91
N ALA A 110 -9.03 3.22 1.87
CA ALA A 110 -8.01 4.20 2.25
C ALA A 110 -7.59 4.08 3.73
N PRO A 111 -8.51 3.92 4.71
CA PRO A 111 -8.14 3.67 6.09
C PRO A 111 -7.37 2.36 6.31
N ALA A 112 -7.79 1.27 5.65
CA ALA A 112 -7.10 -0.01 5.74
C ALA A 112 -5.66 0.08 5.20
N TYR A 113 -5.48 0.71 4.05
CA TYR A 113 -4.15 0.93 3.47
C TYR A 113 -3.29 1.83 4.34
N ARG A 114 -3.84 2.92 4.88
CA ARG A 114 -3.11 3.84 5.78
C ARG A 114 -2.64 3.15 7.06
N SER A 115 -3.51 2.34 7.66
CA SER A 115 -3.15 1.56 8.85
C SER A 115 -2.03 0.58 8.55
N TRP A 116 -2.15 -0.19 7.46
CA TRP A 116 -1.15 -1.17 7.05
C TRP A 116 0.19 -0.51 6.68
N SER A 117 0.16 0.55 5.87
CA SER A 117 1.36 1.24 5.41
C SER A 117 2.14 1.87 6.56
N THR A 118 1.47 2.52 7.50
CA THR A 118 2.10 3.07 8.71
C THR A 118 2.84 1.99 9.50
N ASP A 119 2.16 0.86 9.71
CA ASP A 119 2.72 -0.28 10.42
C ASP A 119 3.94 -0.87 9.68
N MET A 120 3.81 -1.11 8.36
CA MET A 120 4.86 -1.67 7.53
C MET A 120 6.10 -0.74 7.44
N LEU A 121 5.89 0.56 7.25
CA LEU A 121 6.98 1.55 7.22
C LEU A 121 7.75 1.58 8.53
N SER A 122 7.05 1.50 9.68
CA SER A 122 7.69 1.47 10.99
C SER A 122 8.58 0.24 11.18
N LYS A 123 8.14 -0.93 10.67
CA LYS A 123 8.89 -2.19 10.71
C LYS A 123 10.11 -2.17 9.79
N LEU A 124 10.05 -1.46 8.66
CA LEU A 124 11.16 -1.36 7.71
C LEU A 124 12.16 -0.26 8.06
N GLN A 125 11.75 0.76 8.83
CA GLN A 125 12.59 1.91 9.21
C GLN A 125 14.01 1.53 9.72
N PRO A 126 14.18 0.51 10.59
CA PRO A 126 15.49 0.13 11.11
C PRO A 126 16.48 -0.37 10.05
N TYR A 127 15.98 -0.77 8.88
CA TYR A 127 16.78 -1.35 7.80
C TYR A 127 17.18 -0.34 6.72
N ILE A 128 16.39 0.73 6.56
CA ILE A 128 16.57 1.73 5.48
C ILE A 128 17.27 3.01 5.95
N THR A 129 17.28 3.28 7.26
CA THR A 129 17.90 4.46 7.86
C THR A 129 19.24 4.06 8.46
N VAL A 130 20.33 4.31 7.72
CA VAL A 130 21.72 4.14 8.17
C VAL A 130 22.40 5.49 8.18
#